data_AF-A0A3E3E7D9-F1
#
_entry.id   AF-A0A3E3E7D9-F1
#
_cell.length_a   1.000
_cell.length_b   1.000
_cell.length_c   1.000
_cell.angle_alpha   90.00
_cell.angle_beta   90.00
_cell.angle_gamma   90.00
#
_symmetry.space_group_name_H-M   'P 1'
#
loop_
_entity.id
_entity.type
_entity.pdbx_description
1 polymer ?
#
loop_
_entity_poly.entity_id
_entity_poly.type
_entity_poly.pdbx_seq_one_letter_code
_entity_poly.pdbx_strand_id
1 'polypeptide(L)'
;MYYVSSGFVFYGGLLGAIIGSVFYCREFHKDFYRQTNCLVPMIPLFHAFARIGCFFSGCCYGVESDILGIPTFSIYANPVETNRIPVQLIEAGMETLFFLFLHSYKGNRLYAYLAFYSIGRFLLEFWRGDPQRGIWILSISQWISIDIWFFLVLRFIQNYHHAK
;
A
#
# COMPACT_ATOMS: atom_id res chain seq x y z
N MET A 1 23.79 4.27 22.31
CA MET A 1 22.42 4.43 21.80
C MET A 1 22.42 4.14 20.30
N TYR A 2 22.16 2.88 19.89
CA TYR A 2 22.24 2.45 18.47
C TYR A 2 20.91 1.91 17.90
N TYR A 3 19.80 1.98 18.64
CA TYR A 3 18.54 1.36 18.22
C TYR A 3 17.62 2.23 17.35
N VAL A 4 17.89 3.55 17.21
CA VAL A 4 16.96 4.47 16.53
C VAL A 4 17.27 4.65 15.04
N SER A 5 18.40 4.13 14.55
CA SER A 5 18.88 4.41 13.19
C SER A 5 18.51 3.36 12.14
N SER A 6 17.78 2.29 12.48
CA SER A 6 17.43 1.24 11.52
C SER A 6 16.03 0.69 11.69
N GLY A 7 15.17 0.99 10.71
CA GLY A 7 14.07 0.14 10.29
C GLY A 7 12.83 0.15 11.18
N PHE A 8 11.93 1.11 10.94
CA PHE A 8 10.50 0.80 11.13
C PHE A 8 10.13 -0.28 10.11
N VAL A 9 10.32 -1.55 10.49
CA VAL A 9 9.89 -2.68 9.69
C VAL A 9 8.37 -2.65 9.66
N PHE A 10 7.82 -2.32 8.48
CA PHE A 10 6.38 -2.18 8.24
C PHE A 10 5.56 -3.31 8.86
N TYR A 11 6.05 -4.56 8.80
CA TYR A 11 5.40 -5.73 9.37
C TYR A 11 5.17 -5.65 10.88
N GLY A 12 6.09 -5.04 11.65
CA GLY A 12 5.92 -4.88 13.09
C GLY A 12 4.78 -3.91 13.42
N GLY A 13 4.71 -2.79 12.69
CA GLY A 13 3.61 -1.83 12.80
C GLY A 13 2.27 -2.46 12.40
N LEU A 14 2.24 -3.24 11.32
CA LEU A 14 1.05 -3.94 10.85
C LEU A 14 0.55 -4.97 11.88
N LEU A 15 1.44 -5.82 12.40
CA LEU A 15 1.09 -6.81 13.43
C LEU A 15 0.59 -6.12 14.70
N GLY A 16 1.26 -5.06 15.15
CA GLY A 16 0.84 -4.25 16.29
C GLY A 16 -0.56 -3.66 16.10
N ALA A 17 -0.87 -3.13 14.92
CA ALA A 17 -2.18 -2.60 14.59
C ALA A 17 -3.28 -3.69 14.59
N ILE A 18 -2.99 -4.87 14.04
CA ILE A 18 -3.94 -6.01 14.05
C ILE A 18 -4.19 -6.49 15.48
N ILE A 19 -3.13 -6.74 16.26
CA ILE A 19 -3.27 -7.22 17.64
C ILE A 19 -3.98 -6.18 18.51
N GLY A 20 -3.59 -4.91 18.39
CA GLY A 20 -4.22 -3.81 19.12
C GLY A 20 -5.69 -3.63 18.79
N SER A 21 -6.07 -3.72 17.51
CA SER A 21 -7.48 -3.64 17.10
C SER A 21 -8.30 -4.83 17.56
N VAL A 22 -7.75 -6.04 17.55
CA VAL A 22 -8.40 -7.24 18.11
C VAL A 22 -8.61 -7.09 19.62
N PHE A 23 -7.58 -6.67 20.35
CA PHE A 23 -7.67 -6.45 21.80
C PHE A 23 -8.72 -5.38 22.13
N TYR A 24 -8.69 -4.24 21.45
CA TYR A 24 -9.68 -3.18 21.60
C TYR A 24 -11.11 -3.67 21.34
N CYS A 25 -11.34 -4.41 20.25
CA CYS A 25 -12.68 -4.91 19.93
C CYS A 25 -13.16 -5.93 20.97
N ARG A 26 -12.26 -6.74 21.53
CA ARG A 26 -12.59 -7.70 22.60
C ARG A 26 -12.96 -7.00 23.89
N GLU A 27 -12.15 -6.05 24.34
CA GLU A 27 -12.36 -5.31 25.59
C GLU A 27 -13.66 -4.50 25.57
N PHE A 28 -13.95 -3.84 24.44
CA PHE A 28 -15.14 -2.98 24.30
C PHE A 28 -16.35 -3.69 23.67
N HIS A 29 -16.29 -5.02 23.52
CA HIS A 29 -17.34 -5.85 22.91
C HIS A 29 -17.86 -5.30 21.58
N LYS A 30 -16.95 -4.83 20.71
CA LYS A 30 -17.26 -4.31 19.39
C LYS A 30 -17.06 -5.37 18.32
N ASP A 31 -17.91 -5.33 17.29
CA ASP A 31 -17.74 -6.16 16.10
C ASP A 31 -16.48 -5.74 15.33
N PHE A 32 -15.47 -6.60 15.35
CA PHE A 32 -14.16 -6.33 14.73
C PHE A 32 -14.30 -5.95 13.26
N TYR A 33 -15.09 -6.71 12.51
CA TYR A 33 -15.25 -6.52 11.08
C TYR A 33 -15.88 -5.18 10.73
N ARG A 34 -16.92 -4.77 11.46
CA ARG A 34 -17.57 -3.47 11.32
C ARG A 34 -16.63 -2.33 11.66
N GLN A 35 -15.81 -2.48 12.71
CA GLN A 35 -14.80 -1.47 13.06
C GLN A 35 -13.73 -1.36 11.98
N THR A 36 -13.16 -2.48 11.53
CA THR A 36 -12.19 -2.50 10.43
C THR A 36 -12.76 -1.84 9.19
N ASN A 37 -13.98 -2.20 8.77
CA ASN A 37 -14.62 -1.61 7.59
C ASN A 37 -14.84 -0.10 7.71
N CYS A 38 -15.05 0.41 8.92
CA CYS A 38 -15.14 1.84 9.20
C CYS A 38 -13.78 2.55 9.07
N LEU A 39 -12.72 1.91 9.58
CA LEU A 39 -11.36 2.47 9.67
C LEU A 39 -10.54 2.33 8.37
N VAL A 40 -10.89 1.38 7.49
CA VAL A 40 -10.17 1.10 6.23
C VAL A 40 -9.82 2.35 5.41
N PRO A 41 -10.69 3.36 5.22
CA PRO A 41 -10.32 4.58 4.48
C PRO A 41 -9.11 5.32 5.07
N MET A 42 -8.82 5.19 6.36
CA MET A 42 -7.65 5.83 6.97
C MET A 42 -6.32 5.21 6.49
N ILE A 43 -6.33 3.95 6.04
CA ILE A 43 -5.13 3.24 5.56
C ILE A 43 -4.52 3.93 4.32
N PRO A 44 -5.24 4.10 3.20
CA PRO A 44 -4.70 4.78 2.03
C PRO A 44 -4.35 6.24 2.31
N LEU A 45 -5.09 6.92 3.19
CA LEU A 45 -4.75 8.28 3.60
C LEU A 45 -3.38 8.35 4.28
N PHE A 46 -3.14 7.48 5.27
CA PHE A 46 -1.85 7.39 5.95
C PHE A 46 -0.73 7.02 4.97
N HIS A 47 -0.99 6.07 4.06
CA HIS A 47 -0.02 5.63 3.06
C HIS A 47 0.33 6.75 2.08
N ALA A 48 -0.63 7.57 1.65
CA ALA A 48 -0.38 8.75 0.82
C ALA A 48 0.61 9.71 1.48
N PHE A 49 0.38 10.06 2.76
CA PHE A 49 1.30 10.90 3.53
C PHE A 49 2.67 10.26 3.71
N ALA A 50 2.73 8.96 3.96
CA ALA A 50 4.00 8.24 4.07
C ALA A 50 4.82 8.35 2.76
N ARG A 51 4.17 8.28 1.59
CA ARG A 51 4.83 8.43 0.29
C ARG A 51 5.26 9.85 -0.03
N ILE A 52 4.50 10.85 0.41
CA ILE A 52 4.94 12.25 0.38
C ILE A 52 6.20 12.42 1.25
N GLY A 53 6.27 11.78 2.41
CA GLY A 53 7.49 11.72 3.23
C GLY A 53 8.67 11.04 2.52
N CYS A 54 8.42 9.95 1.78
CA CYS A 54 9.46 9.31 0.94
C CYS A 54 10.00 10.25 -0.14
N PHE A 55 9.13 11.08 -0.73
CA PHE A 55 9.52 12.08 -1.71
C PHE A 55 10.45 13.14 -1.11
N PHE A 56 10.09 13.72 0.04
CA PHE A 56 10.94 14.71 0.72
C PHE A 56 12.25 14.15 1.25
N SER A 57 12.28 12.87 1.62
CA SER A 57 13.51 12.16 2.00
C SER A 57 14.32 11.65 0.80
N GLY A 58 13.80 11.79 -0.42
CA GLY A 58 14.55 11.43 -1.61
C GLY A 58 14.85 9.95 -1.75
N CYS A 59 13.91 9.09 -1.33
CA CYS A 59 14.06 7.63 -1.38
C CYS A 59 12.92 6.96 -2.16
N CYS A 60 13.15 5.74 -2.67
CA CYS A 60 12.16 4.92 -3.40
C CYS A 60 11.72 5.46 -4.77
N TYR A 61 12.65 6.04 -5.54
CA TYR A 61 12.37 6.46 -6.92
C TYR A 61 12.16 5.27 -7.86
N GLY A 62 11.46 5.53 -8.96
CA GLY A 62 11.21 4.55 -10.02
C GLY A 62 12.42 4.27 -10.90
N VAL A 63 12.14 3.64 -12.02
CA VAL A 63 13.11 3.46 -13.12
C VAL A 63 13.54 4.80 -13.69
N GLU A 64 14.72 4.81 -14.32
CA GLU A 64 15.21 5.97 -15.07
C GLU A 64 14.31 6.21 -16.29
N SER A 65 13.98 7.47 -16.53
CA SER A 65 13.13 7.87 -17.67
C SER A 65 13.39 9.31 -18.03
N ASP A 66 13.70 9.57 -19.29
CA ASP A 66 13.95 10.94 -19.78
C ASP A 66 12.66 11.74 -20.02
N ILE A 67 11.51 11.06 -20.13
CA ILE A 67 10.23 11.68 -20.50
C ILE A 67 9.42 12.06 -19.26
N LEU A 68 9.31 11.12 -18.30
CA LEU A 68 8.49 11.28 -17.09
C LEU A 68 9.34 11.38 -15.82
N GLY A 69 10.67 11.30 -15.96
CA GLY A 69 11.57 11.39 -14.83
C GLY A 69 11.75 12.82 -14.36
N ILE A 70 11.86 12.97 -13.05
CA ILE A 70 12.28 14.21 -12.41
C ILE A 70 13.70 14.03 -11.86
N PRO A 71 14.47 15.12 -11.72
CA PRO A 71 15.78 15.04 -11.10
C PRO A 71 15.65 14.46 -9.69
N THR A 72 16.38 13.38 -9.42
CA THR A 72 16.37 12.76 -8.10
C THR A 72 17.18 13.59 -7.12
N PHE A 73 16.55 13.92 -6.00
CA PHE A 73 17.20 14.50 -4.85
C PHE A 73 17.26 13.43 -3.78
N SER A 74 18.41 13.17 -3.16
CA SER A 74 18.51 12.25 -2.02
C SER A 74 19.27 12.93 -0.90
N ILE A 75 18.70 12.91 0.30
CA ILE A 75 19.38 13.38 1.51
C ILE A 75 20.36 12.34 2.08
N TYR A 76 20.30 11.10 1.60
CA TYR A 76 21.08 9.96 2.14
C TYR A 76 22.07 9.33 1.15
N ALA A 77 21.95 9.60 -0.15
CA ALA A 77 22.84 9.09 -1.18
C ALA A 77 23.58 10.24 -1.87
N ASN A 78 24.75 9.96 -2.46
CA ASN A 78 25.40 10.89 -3.37
C ASN A 78 24.37 11.35 -4.42
N PRO A 79 24.32 12.64 -4.80
CA PRO A 79 23.42 13.12 -5.83
C PRO A 79 23.78 12.43 -7.15
N VAL A 80 23.10 11.32 -7.42
CA VAL A 80 23.10 10.71 -8.75
C VAL A 80 22.08 11.52 -9.53
N GLU A 81 22.56 12.41 -10.41
CA GLU A 81 21.74 13.26 -11.27
C GLU A 81 21.10 12.45 -12.41
N THR A 82 20.32 11.42 -12.07
CA THR A 82 19.55 10.65 -13.06
C THR A 82 18.08 11.02 -12.92
N ASN A 83 17.42 11.31 -14.03
CA ASN A 83 15.98 11.54 -14.04
C ASN A 83 15.26 10.21 -13.81
N ARG A 84 14.51 10.11 -12.72
CA ARG A 84 13.75 8.90 -12.37
C ARG A 84 12.27 9.22 -12.19
N ILE A 85 11.43 8.26 -12.53
CA ILE A 85 9.98 8.42 -12.37
C ILE A 85 9.66 8.62 -10.87
N PRO A 86 8.91 9.67 -10.49
CA PRO A 86 8.53 9.93 -9.11
C PRO A 86 7.38 9.00 -8.67
N VAL A 87 7.66 7.69 -8.64
CA VAL A 87 6.69 6.65 -8.27
C VAL A 87 6.07 6.90 -6.89
N GLN A 88 6.78 7.56 -5.98
CA GLN A 88 6.27 7.97 -4.67
C GLN A 88 5.09 8.94 -4.79
N LEU A 89 5.18 9.94 -5.67
CA LEU A 89 4.10 10.90 -5.89
C LEU A 89 2.92 10.26 -6.64
N ILE A 90 3.21 9.39 -7.60
CA ILE A 90 2.18 8.61 -8.31
C ILE A 90 1.43 7.73 -7.31
N GLU A 91 2.14 7.02 -6.44
CA GLU A 91 1.56 6.19 -5.39
C GLU A 91 0.78 7.05 -4.38
N ALA A 92 1.31 8.20 -3.95
CA ALA A 92 0.59 9.11 -3.05
C ALA A 92 -0.73 9.62 -3.66
N GLY A 93 -0.72 9.98 -4.94
CA GLY A 93 -1.91 10.40 -5.68
C GLY A 93 -2.93 9.27 -5.78
N MET A 94 -2.48 8.07 -6.15
CA MET A 94 -3.33 6.88 -6.24
C MET A 94 -3.99 6.54 -4.89
N GLU A 95 -3.22 6.52 -3.81
CA GLU A 95 -3.74 6.28 -2.45
C GLU A 95 -4.70 7.40 -2.01
N THR A 96 -4.44 8.66 -2.36
CA THR A 96 -5.37 9.77 -2.07
C THR A 96 -6.71 9.58 -2.78
N LEU A 97 -6.69 9.17 -4.05
CA LEU A 97 -7.91 8.84 -4.81
C LEU A 97 -8.66 7.66 -4.19
N PHE A 98 -7.95 6.64 -3.72
CA PHE A 98 -8.55 5.51 -3.01
C PHE A 98 -9.21 5.95 -1.70
N PHE A 99 -8.57 6.83 -0.92
CA PHE A 99 -9.20 7.42 0.26
C PHE A 99 -10.51 8.13 -0.08
N LEU A 100 -10.49 9.04 -1.06
CA LEU A 100 -11.68 9.80 -1.46
C LEU A 100 -12.81 8.88 -1.93
N PHE A 101 -12.48 7.86 -2.74
CA PHE A 101 -13.44 6.86 -3.17
C PHE A 101 -14.04 6.09 -1.98
N LEU A 102 -13.20 5.56 -1.09
CA LEU A 102 -13.64 4.76 0.06
C LEU A 102 -14.42 5.58 1.09
N HIS A 103 -14.14 6.87 1.21
CA HIS A 103 -14.87 7.79 2.08
C HIS A 103 -16.34 7.89 1.66
N SER A 104 -16.60 8.02 0.35
CA SER A 104 -17.95 8.12 -0.22
C SER A 104 -18.61 6.75 -0.46
N TYR A 105 -17.82 5.67 -0.51
CA TYR A 105 -18.34 4.33 -0.75
C TYR A 105 -19.11 3.78 0.47
N LYS A 106 -20.35 3.34 0.22
CA LYS A 106 -21.27 2.81 1.25
C LYS A 106 -21.23 1.28 1.40
N GLY A 107 -20.54 0.59 0.49
CA GLY A 107 -20.45 -0.86 0.51
C GLY A 107 -19.38 -1.37 1.48
N ASN A 108 -18.86 -2.56 1.17
CA ASN A 108 -17.76 -3.15 1.91
C ASN A 108 -16.43 -2.49 1.53
N ARG A 109 -16.04 -1.48 2.30
CA ARG A 109 -14.82 -0.69 2.12
C ARG A 109 -13.56 -1.54 2.23
N LEU A 110 -13.53 -2.56 3.10
CA LEU A 110 -12.39 -3.47 3.22
C LEU A 110 -12.15 -4.22 1.90
N TYR A 111 -13.19 -4.84 1.33
CA TYR A 111 -13.04 -5.56 0.06
C TYR A 111 -12.74 -4.62 -1.11
N ALA A 112 -13.38 -3.45 -1.14
CA ALA A 112 -13.09 -2.45 -2.15
C ALA A 112 -11.63 -1.98 -2.07
N TYR A 113 -11.13 -1.67 -0.87
CA TYR A 113 -9.73 -1.28 -0.67
C TYR A 113 -8.77 -2.38 -1.13
N LEU A 114 -8.98 -3.63 -0.71
CA LEU A 114 -8.14 -4.76 -1.12
C LEU A 114 -8.10 -4.93 -2.64
N ALA A 115 -9.23 -4.75 -3.33
CA ALA A 115 -9.30 -4.84 -4.79
C ALA A 115 -8.52 -3.72 -5.47
N PHE A 116 -8.79 -2.45 -5.11
CA PHE A 116 -8.14 -1.31 -5.74
C PHE A 116 -6.65 -1.24 -5.42
N TYR A 117 -6.28 -1.48 -4.16
CA TYR A 117 -4.90 -1.49 -3.71
C TYR A 117 -4.08 -2.57 -4.43
N SER A 118 -4.59 -3.80 -4.54
CA SER A 118 -3.86 -4.90 -5.19
C SER A 118 -3.63 -4.64 -6.68
N ILE A 119 -4.62 -4.09 -7.41
CA ILE A 119 -4.42 -3.67 -8.81
C ILE A 119 -3.37 -2.56 -8.88
N GLY A 120 -3.56 -1.49 -8.11
CA GLY A 120 -2.69 -0.33 -8.12
C GLY A 120 -1.24 -0.69 -7.80
N ARG A 121 -1.03 -1.53 -6.78
CA ARG A 121 0.28 -2.03 -6.37
C ARG A 121 0.91 -2.91 -7.44
N PHE A 122 0.14 -3.76 -8.11
CA PHE A 122 0.64 -4.61 -9.19
C PHE A 122 1.14 -3.77 -10.38
N LEU A 123 0.37 -2.76 -10.78
CA LEU A 123 0.72 -1.86 -11.88
C LEU A 123 1.90 -0.95 -11.54
N LEU A 124 1.93 -0.37 -10.34
CA LEU A 124 3.02 0.48 -9.88
C LEU A 124 4.37 -0.22 -9.85
N GLU A 125 4.37 -1.53 -9.63
CA GLU A 125 5.61 -2.30 -9.54
C GLU A 125 6.40 -2.28 -10.86
N PHE A 126 5.74 -2.17 -12.02
CA PHE A 126 6.42 -2.07 -13.31
C PHE A 126 7.25 -0.80 -13.46
N TRP A 127 6.91 0.27 -12.74
CA TRP A 127 7.65 1.53 -12.75
C TRP A 127 8.68 1.65 -11.64
N ARG A 128 8.80 0.67 -10.73
CA ARG A 128 9.81 0.71 -9.65
C ARG A 128 11.20 0.40 -10.19
N GLY A 129 12.19 1.20 -9.75
CA GLY A 129 13.59 1.07 -10.16
C GLY A 129 14.45 0.19 -9.26
N ASP A 130 13.83 -0.70 -8.46
CA ASP A 130 14.54 -1.56 -7.49
C ASP A 130 14.85 -2.93 -8.14
N PRO A 131 16.11 -3.22 -8.54
CA PRO A 131 16.45 -4.45 -9.27
C PRO A 131 16.39 -5.74 -8.44
N GLN A 132 16.17 -5.66 -7.12
CA GLN A 132 16.38 -6.76 -6.19
C GLN A 132 15.13 -7.09 -5.37
N ARG A 133 14.00 -7.42 -6.02
CA ARG A 133 12.74 -7.77 -5.32
C ARG A 133 11.91 -8.89 -5.97
N GLY A 134 12.43 -9.55 -6.99
CA GLY A 134 11.77 -10.66 -7.66
C GLY A 134 12.12 -12.02 -7.07
N ILE A 135 11.13 -12.91 -6.99
CA ILE A 135 11.36 -14.35 -7.07
C ILE A 135 10.94 -14.72 -8.49
N TRP A 136 11.88 -15.15 -9.33
CA TRP A 136 11.68 -15.38 -10.77
C TRP A 136 11.38 -14.10 -11.58
N ILE A 137 10.18 -14.01 -12.18
CA ILE A 137 9.77 -12.99 -13.15
C ILE A 137 8.97 -11.86 -12.48
N LEU A 138 8.36 -12.12 -11.32
CA LEU A 138 7.46 -11.19 -10.63
C LEU A 138 7.99 -10.82 -9.23
N SER A 139 7.65 -9.61 -8.79
CA SER A 139 8.00 -9.13 -7.46
C SER A 139 7.13 -9.74 -6.37
N ILE A 140 7.61 -9.77 -5.12
CA ILE A 140 6.82 -10.19 -3.96
C ILE A 140 5.51 -9.40 -3.84
N SER A 141 5.52 -8.10 -4.17
CA SER A 141 4.30 -7.28 -4.13
C SER A 141 3.28 -7.75 -5.18
N GLN A 142 3.74 -8.18 -6.36
CA GLN A 142 2.87 -8.70 -7.42
C GLN A 142 2.27 -10.05 -7.03
N TRP A 143 3.05 -10.95 -6.42
CA TRP A 143 2.52 -12.21 -5.88
C TRP A 143 1.43 -11.98 -4.83
N ILE A 144 1.68 -11.09 -3.87
CA ILE A 144 0.68 -10.72 -2.85
C ILE A 144 -0.58 -10.13 -3.51
N SER A 145 -0.44 -9.28 -4.52
CA SER A 145 -1.59 -8.74 -5.26
C SER A 145 -2.41 -9.83 -5.95
N ILE A 146 -1.76 -10.84 -6.54
CA ILE A 146 -2.43 -11.98 -7.17
C ILE A 146 -3.21 -12.79 -6.12
N ASP A 147 -2.59 -13.09 -4.99
CA ASP A 147 -3.23 -13.85 -3.91
C ASP A 147 -4.47 -13.14 -3.35
N ILE A 148 -4.38 -11.81 -3.17
CA ILE A 148 -5.52 -10.99 -2.74
C ILE A 148 -6.66 -11.07 -3.78
N TRP A 149 -6.35 -10.94 -5.06
CA TRP A 149 -7.35 -11.05 -6.13
C TRP A 149 -8.02 -12.41 -6.16
N PHE A 150 -7.22 -13.47 -6.07
CA PHE A 150 -7.72 -14.84 -6.03
C PHE A 150 -8.70 -15.04 -4.86
N PHE A 151 -8.32 -14.57 -3.66
CA PHE A 151 -9.19 -14.62 -2.49
C PHE A 151 -10.50 -13.85 -2.70
N LEU A 152 -10.46 -12.65 -3.26
CA LEU A 152 -11.65 -11.83 -3.52
C LEU A 152 -12.60 -12.50 -4.53
N VAL A 153 -12.06 -13.12 -5.58
CA VAL A 153 -12.85 -13.85 -6.58
C VAL A 153 -13.54 -15.07 -5.94
N LEU A 154 -12.81 -15.85 -5.14
CA LEU A 154 -13.41 -16.99 -4.42
C LEU A 154 -14.55 -16.54 -3.51
N ARG A 155 -14.35 -15.46 -2.75
CA ARG A 155 -15.40 -14.89 -1.89
C ARG A 155 -16.61 -14.41 -2.67
N PHE A 156 -16.39 -13.79 -3.84
CA PHE A 156 -17.47 -13.36 -4.71
C PHE A 156 -18.31 -14.54 -5.21
N ILE A 157 -17.65 -15.61 -5.67
CA ILE A 157 -18.32 -16.83 -6.14
C ILE A 157 -19.12 -17.50 -5.02
N GLN A 158 -18.55 -17.62 -3.81
CA GLN A 158 -19.23 -18.18 -2.65
C GLN A 158 -20.50 -17.41 -2.29
N ASN A 159 -20.40 -16.08 -2.26
CA ASN A 159 -21.56 -15.23 -1.98
C ASN A 159 -22.63 -15.32 -3.07
N TYR A 160 -22.23 -15.47 -4.33
CA TYR A 160 -23.15 -15.66 -5.45
C TYR A 160 -23.92 -16.99 -5.34
N HIS A 161 -23.24 -18.07 -4.96
CA HIS A 161 -23.89 -19.38 -4.76
C HIS A 161 -24.82 -19.42 -3.56
N HIS A 162 -24.54 -18.67 -2.48
CA HIS A 162 -25.43 -18.60 -1.31
C HIS A 162 -26.67 -17.70 -1.52
N ALA A 163 -26.66 -16.84 -2.53
CA ALA A 163 -27.78 -15.95 -2.85
C ALA A 163 -28.82 -16.60 -3.79
N LYS A 164 -28.58 -17.83 -4.25
CA LYS A 164 -29.44 -18.60 -5.13
C LYS A 164 -30.08 -19.75 -4.37
#